data_AF-A0A7S9Q9D3-F1
#
_entry.id   AF-A0A7S9Q9D3-F1
#
_cell.length_a   1.000
_cell.length_b   1.000
_cell.length_c   1.000
_cell.angle_alpha   90.00
_cell.angle_beta   90.00
_cell.angle_gamma   90.00
#
_symmetry.space_group_name_H-M   'P 1'
#
loop_
_entity.id
_entity.type
_entity.pdbx_description
1 polymer ?
#
loop_
_entity_poly.entity_id
_entity_poly.type
_entity_poly.pdbx_seq_one_letter_code
_entity_poly.pdbx_strand_id
1 'polypeptide(L)'
;MTVAISTYASGADWLTSLCTDLLPSNDWAVVRDTSSEKIFGLPGGAGFVAFVIGGGSVEIQAFPVFDPDQPVAAQAGGFTYAYSPFLPRFVLPIGEVKVWTLVNSRRLCGVIRSGSSYYSFYAGLILPFGSNKVYPFPCFIGGSGELGGSKQSAYPFMSGGNQYCPKVCLPGDDWQIVGGNSGGNSSFTNEFPYSYSYGFIHPFDGKFHRLRSKIDGGAVVYPALVVSSGRTSDTDLLNADDGMWLGYLDGVFAIPQGRAAESIIAVDGLDYLVVPNVSKSTETYGLRLS
;
A
#
# COMPACT_ATOMS: atom_id res chain seq x y z
N MET A 1 -3.01 -16.82 -6.24
CA MET A 1 -2.46 -15.46 -6.43
C MET A 1 -1.86 -15.42 -7.80
N THR A 2 -2.23 -14.45 -8.62
CA THR A 2 -1.64 -14.20 -9.94
C THR A 2 -0.51 -13.21 -9.79
N VAL A 3 0.63 -13.51 -10.41
CA VAL A 3 1.78 -12.61 -10.51
C VAL A 3 2.09 -12.40 -11.98
N ALA A 4 1.87 -11.17 -12.45
CA ALA A 4 2.17 -10.75 -13.81
C ALA A 4 3.37 -9.80 -13.78
N ILE A 5 4.46 -10.21 -14.42
CA ILE A 5 5.66 -9.40 -14.57
C ILE A 5 5.80 -9.08 -16.05
N SER A 6 5.66 -7.81 -16.41
CA SER A 6 5.62 -7.41 -17.82
C SER A 6 6.19 -6.02 -18.04
N THR A 7 6.66 -5.78 -19.25
CA THR A 7 7.06 -4.46 -19.73
C THR A 7 5.93 -3.87 -20.56
N TYR A 8 5.64 -2.60 -20.34
CA TYR A 8 4.63 -1.84 -21.07
C TYR A 8 5.25 -0.56 -21.63
N ALA A 9 4.72 -0.06 -22.75
CA ALA A 9 5.22 1.17 -23.37
C ALA A 9 4.98 2.41 -22.49
N SER A 10 3.96 2.37 -21.62
CA SER A 10 3.68 3.40 -20.62
C SER A 10 2.92 2.84 -19.42
N GLY A 11 2.82 3.62 -18.34
CA GLY A 11 1.94 3.31 -17.22
C GLY A 11 0.46 3.27 -17.62
N ALA A 12 0.04 4.05 -18.62
CA ALA A 12 -1.33 4.02 -19.13
C ALA A 12 -1.66 2.69 -19.85
N ASP A 13 -0.68 2.12 -20.57
CA ASP A 13 -0.84 0.81 -21.21
C ASP A 13 -0.95 -0.31 -20.17
N TRP A 14 -0.13 -0.25 -19.11
CA TRP A 14 -0.28 -1.16 -17.98
C TRP A 14 -1.68 -1.04 -17.36
N LEU A 15 -2.15 0.19 -17.12
CA LEU A 15 -3.46 0.41 -16.51
C LEU A 15 -4.60 -0.10 -17.39
N THR A 16 -4.45 -0.02 -18.72
CA THR A 16 -5.39 -0.62 -19.67
C THR A 16 -5.40 -2.14 -19.53
N SER A 17 -4.23 -2.80 -19.57
CA SER A 17 -4.12 -4.26 -19.40
C SER A 17 -4.61 -4.73 -18.02
N LEU A 18 -4.42 -3.91 -16.97
CA LEU A 18 -4.95 -4.17 -15.64
C LEU A 18 -6.48 -4.34 -15.68
N CYS A 19 -7.16 -3.45 -16.41
CA CYS A 19 -8.62 -3.42 -16.47
C CYS A 19 -9.19 -4.47 -17.44
N THR A 20 -8.54 -4.70 -18.58
CA THR A 20 -9.06 -5.62 -19.60
C THR A 20 -8.75 -7.07 -19.29
N ASP A 21 -7.60 -7.34 -18.65
CA ASP A 21 -7.06 -8.69 -18.57
C ASP A 21 -6.80 -9.14 -17.13
N LEU A 22 -5.95 -8.41 -16.39
CA LEU A 22 -5.41 -8.92 -15.12
C LEU A 22 -6.44 -8.98 -14.01
N LEU A 23 -7.27 -7.94 -13.85
CA LEU A 23 -8.32 -7.94 -12.82
C LEU A 23 -9.46 -8.91 -13.18
N PRO A 24 -10.05 -8.88 -14.40
CA PRO A 24 -11.11 -9.83 -14.77
C PRO A 24 -10.68 -11.30 -14.69
N SER A 25 -9.44 -11.63 -15.06
CA SER A 25 -8.91 -13.01 -14.95
C SER A 25 -8.71 -13.49 -13.51
N ASN A 26 -8.88 -12.60 -12.52
CA ASN A 26 -8.81 -12.90 -11.08
C ASN A 26 -10.15 -12.69 -10.37
N ASP A 27 -11.26 -12.73 -11.12
CA ASP A 27 -12.65 -12.56 -10.65
C ASP A 27 -13.00 -11.17 -10.13
N TRP A 28 -12.14 -10.16 -10.33
CA TRP A 28 -12.47 -8.77 -10.02
C TRP A 28 -13.40 -8.21 -11.09
N ALA A 29 -14.41 -7.44 -10.66
CA ALA A 29 -15.33 -6.79 -11.58
C ALA A 29 -14.86 -5.36 -11.89
N VAL A 30 -14.70 -5.01 -13.16
CA VAL A 30 -14.51 -3.59 -13.55
C VAL A 30 -15.88 -2.95 -13.67
N VAL A 31 -16.25 -2.11 -12.70
CA VAL A 31 -17.61 -1.51 -12.59
C VAL A 31 -17.69 -0.08 -13.08
N ARG A 32 -16.53 0.60 -13.20
CA ARG A 32 -16.40 1.90 -13.85
C ARG A 32 -15.03 1.94 -14.54
N ASP A 33 -15.00 2.32 -15.81
CA ASP A 33 -13.76 2.50 -16.56
C ASP A 33 -13.87 3.75 -17.44
N THR A 34 -13.36 4.86 -16.92
CA THR A 34 -13.30 6.14 -17.61
C THR A 34 -11.83 6.59 -17.70
N SER A 35 -11.61 7.73 -18.36
CA SER A 35 -10.27 8.35 -18.43
C SER A 35 -9.79 8.91 -17.10
N SER A 36 -10.70 9.29 -16.19
CA SER A 36 -10.38 9.93 -14.91
C SER A 36 -10.67 9.06 -13.68
N GLU A 37 -11.49 8.02 -13.82
CA GLU A 37 -11.87 7.13 -12.72
C GLU A 37 -11.95 5.68 -13.21
N LYS A 38 -11.38 4.77 -12.43
CA LYS A 38 -11.54 3.32 -12.60
C LYS A 38 -11.95 2.72 -11.27
N ILE A 39 -12.98 1.88 -11.27
CA ILE A 39 -13.51 1.25 -10.04
C ILE A 39 -13.60 -0.24 -10.26
N PHE A 40 -13.11 -0.98 -9.27
CA PHE A 40 -13.00 -2.42 -9.28
C PHE A 40 -13.72 -3.01 -8.07
N GLY A 41 -14.72 -3.85 -8.32
CA GLY A 41 -15.38 -4.67 -7.30
C GLY A 41 -14.50 -5.86 -6.94
N LEU A 42 -14.25 -6.03 -5.63
CA LEU A 42 -13.51 -7.17 -5.12
C LEU A 42 -14.33 -8.46 -5.30
N PRO A 43 -13.68 -9.60 -5.55
CA PRO A 43 -14.34 -10.89 -5.64
C PRO A 43 -15.20 -11.20 -4.42
N GLY A 44 -16.35 -11.84 -4.66
CA GLY A 44 -17.31 -12.19 -3.61
C GLY A 44 -18.06 -11.00 -3.01
N GLY A 45 -18.03 -9.82 -3.64
CA GLY A 45 -18.74 -8.63 -3.16
C GLY A 45 -18.11 -8.03 -1.90
N ALA A 46 -16.81 -8.21 -1.71
CA ALA A 46 -16.10 -7.80 -0.49
C ALA A 46 -15.78 -6.29 -0.42
N GLY A 47 -16.42 -5.48 -1.27
CA GLY A 47 -16.23 -4.03 -1.41
C GLY A 47 -15.55 -3.66 -2.73
N PHE A 48 -14.99 -2.46 -2.77
CA PHE A 48 -14.47 -1.85 -4.00
C PHE A 48 -13.15 -1.11 -3.75
N VAL A 49 -12.31 -1.08 -4.79
CA VAL A 49 -11.13 -0.21 -4.90
C VAL A 49 -11.37 0.73 -6.08
N ALA A 50 -10.97 1.99 -5.93
CA ALA A 50 -11.05 3.00 -6.96
C ALA A 50 -9.70 3.67 -7.21
N PHE A 51 -9.42 3.92 -8.47
CA PHE A 51 -8.29 4.69 -8.96
C PHE A 51 -8.81 5.99 -9.59
N VAL A 52 -8.41 7.13 -9.03
CA VAL A 52 -8.67 8.46 -9.58
C VAL A 52 -7.41 8.92 -10.31
N ILE A 53 -7.55 9.19 -11.61
CA ILE A 53 -6.43 9.39 -12.53
C ILE A 53 -6.35 10.87 -12.88
N GLY A 54 -5.19 11.47 -12.65
CA GLY A 54 -4.97 12.87 -12.96
C GLY A 54 -3.53 13.31 -12.76
N GLY A 55 -3.08 14.28 -13.56
CA GLY A 55 -1.76 14.91 -13.39
C GLY A 55 -0.57 13.96 -13.43
N GLY A 56 -0.65 12.85 -14.17
CA GLY A 56 0.40 11.82 -14.22
C GLY A 56 0.49 10.95 -12.96
N SER A 57 -0.60 10.88 -12.18
CA SER A 57 -0.68 10.09 -10.96
C SER A 57 -2.02 9.34 -10.85
N VAL A 58 -2.03 8.33 -9.99
CA VAL A 58 -3.23 7.60 -9.60
C VAL A 58 -3.39 7.72 -8.09
N GLU A 59 -4.48 8.34 -7.67
CA GLU A 59 -4.93 8.33 -6.28
C GLU A 59 -5.80 7.09 -6.03
N ILE A 60 -5.62 6.46 -4.88
CA ILE A 60 -6.26 5.22 -4.49
C ILE A 60 -7.29 5.51 -3.42
N GLN A 61 -8.51 5.03 -3.62
CA GLN A 61 -9.60 5.01 -2.65
C GLN A 61 -10.15 3.58 -2.54
N ALA A 62 -10.85 3.29 -1.46
CA ALA A 62 -11.64 2.07 -1.35
C ALA A 62 -12.91 2.33 -0.53
N PHE A 63 -13.94 1.53 -0.73
CA PHE A 63 -15.23 1.66 -0.03
C PHE A 63 -15.96 0.32 0.00
N PRO A 64 -16.76 0.05 1.04
CA PRO A 64 -17.47 -1.22 1.18
C PRO A 64 -18.68 -1.33 0.22
N VAL A 65 -19.24 -0.21 -0.20
CA VAL A 65 -20.43 -0.14 -1.05
C VAL A 65 -20.22 0.85 -2.19
N PHE A 66 -20.76 0.53 -3.36
CA PHE A 66 -20.64 1.35 -4.57
C PHE A 66 -22.00 1.92 -4.97
N ASP A 67 -22.07 3.24 -5.12
CA ASP A 67 -23.17 3.95 -5.74
C ASP A 67 -22.73 4.44 -7.14
N PRO A 68 -23.33 3.94 -8.23
CA PRO A 68 -22.95 4.33 -9.58
C PRO A 68 -23.19 5.82 -9.87
N ASP A 69 -24.09 6.48 -9.15
CA ASP A 69 -24.44 7.89 -9.34
C ASP A 69 -23.51 8.84 -8.58
N GLN A 70 -22.62 8.33 -7.74
CA GLN A 70 -21.67 9.14 -6.95
C GLN A 70 -20.25 9.12 -7.55
N PRO A 71 -19.53 10.26 -7.53
CA PRO A 71 -18.09 10.28 -7.80
C PRO A 71 -17.31 9.55 -6.70
N VAL A 72 -16.06 9.16 -6.98
CA VAL A 72 -15.22 8.41 -6.00
C VAL A 72 -15.10 9.13 -4.64
N ALA A 73 -14.99 10.46 -4.65
CA ALA A 73 -14.86 11.28 -3.44
C ALA A 73 -16.12 11.30 -2.55
N ALA A 74 -17.27 10.87 -3.07
CA ALA A 74 -18.56 10.89 -2.37
C ALA A 74 -19.09 9.47 -2.05
N GLN A 75 -18.31 8.42 -2.34
CA GLN A 75 -18.72 7.04 -2.04
C GLN A 75 -18.82 6.82 -0.53
N ALA A 76 -19.93 6.22 -0.09
CA ALA A 76 -20.16 5.94 1.32
C ALA A 76 -19.15 4.92 1.87
N GLY A 77 -18.63 5.20 3.07
CA GLY A 77 -17.60 4.38 3.70
C GLY A 77 -16.22 4.48 3.05
N GLY A 78 -16.01 5.42 2.12
CA GLY A 78 -14.68 5.79 1.65
C GLY A 78 -13.95 6.70 2.64
N PHE A 79 -12.62 6.80 2.52
CA PHE A 79 -11.85 7.74 3.34
C PHE A 79 -12.32 9.18 3.08
N THR A 80 -12.76 9.85 4.13
CA THR A 80 -13.10 11.28 4.12
C THR A 80 -12.53 11.93 5.37
N TYR A 81 -11.74 12.98 5.20
CA TYR A 81 -11.17 13.71 6.34
C TYR A 81 -11.02 15.18 5.99
N ALA A 82 -11.72 16.05 6.73
CA ALA A 82 -11.82 17.47 6.42
C ALA A 82 -10.45 18.19 6.37
N TYR A 83 -9.51 17.78 7.24
CA TYR A 83 -8.19 18.42 7.35
C TYR A 83 -7.12 17.80 6.45
N SER A 84 -7.36 16.63 5.88
CA SER A 84 -6.47 15.96 4.92
C SER A 84 -7.31 15.14 3.94
N PRO A 85 -7.97 15.78 2.96
CA PRO A 85 -8.82 15.10 1.97
C PRO A 85 -8.01 14.30 0.94
N PHE A 86 -6.70 14.21 1.13
CA PHE A 86 -5.76 13.65 0.17
C PHE A 86 -5.68 12.13 0.31
N LEU A 87 -5.82 11.48 -0.84
CA LEU A 87 -5.73 10.03 -0.97
C LEU A 87 -4.29 9.58 -1.16
N PRO A 88 -3.93 8.35 -0.74
CA PRO A 88 -2.65 7.77 -1.11
C PRO A 88 -2.55 7.67 -2.62
N ARG A 89 -1.36 7.86 -3.17
CA ARG A 89 -1.16 7.89 -4.62
C ARG A 89 0.17 7.33 -5.08
N PHE A 90 0.23 6.94 -6.34
CA PHE A 90 1.45 6.57 -7.04
C PHE A 90 1.57 7.27 -8.39
N VAL A 91 2.79 7.39 -8.91
CA VAL A 91 3.06 8.00 -10.22
C VAL A 91 2.66 7.03 -11.34
N LEU A 92 2.04 7.57 -12.39
CA LEU A 92 1.74 6.85 -13.64
C LEU A 92 2.72 7.33 -14.73
N PRO A 93 3.82 6.60 -14.99
CA PRO A 93 4.86 7.09 -15.89
C PRO A 93 4.41 7.12 -17.36
N ILE A 94 4.89 8.11 -18.13
CA ILE A 94 4.54 8.30 -19.55
C ILE A 94 5.38 7.47 -20.53
N GLY A 95 6.53 6.95 -20.09
CA GLY A 95 7.43 6.12 -20.91
C GLY A 95 7.49 4.68 -20.43
N GLU A 96 8.37 3.88 -21.03
CA GLU A 96 8.46 2.44 -20.76
C GLU A 96 8.55 2.14 -19.26
N VAL A 97 7.75 1.15 -18.85
CA VAL A 97 7.71 0.68 -17.47
C VAL A 97 7.83 -0.83 -17.41
N LYS A 98 8.54 -1.33 -16.40
CA LYS A 98 8.47 -2.73 -15.97
C LYS A 98 7.58 -2.80 -14.74
N VAL A 99 6.57 -3.66 -14.77
CA VAL A 99 5.57 -3.74 -13.70
C VAL A 99 5.50 -5.16 -13.14
N TRP A 100 5.53 -5.26 -11.81
CA TRP A 100 5.15 -6.46 -11.08
C TRP A 100 3.75 -6.24 -10.53
N THR A 101 2.75 -6.86 -11.14
CA THR A 101 1.35 -6.79 -10.72
C THR A 101 0.98 -8.08 -10.01
N LEU A 102 0.55 -7.98 -8.76
CA LEU A 102 0.12 -9.11 -7.96
C LEU A 102 -1.35 -8.94 -7.63
N VAL A 103 -2.16 -9.92 -8.02
CA VAL A 103 -3.60 -9.93 -7.83
C VAL A 103 -4.02 -11.21 -7.13
N ASN A 104 -4.89 -11.08 -6.15
CA ASN A 104 -5.63 -12.21 -5.61
C ASN A 104 -7.05 -11.77 -5.28
N SER A 105 -7.86 -12.64 -4.67
CA SER A 105 -9.25 -12.33 -4.36
C SER A 105 -9.46 -11.24 -3.30
N ARG A 106 -8.39 -10.77 -2.66
CA ARG A 106 -8.43 -9.80 -1.56
C ARG A 106 -7.82 -8.47 -1.94
N ARG A 107 -6.77 -8.45 -2.77
CA ARG A 107 -6.01 -7.23 -3.03
C ARG A 107 -5.30 -7.21 -4.38
N LEU A 108 -5.09 -6.00 -4.85
CA LEU A 108 -4.18 -5.62 -5.90
C LEU A 108 -2.98 -4.91 -5.27
N CYS A 109 -1.77 -5.38 -5.52
CA CYS A 109 -0.56 -4.64 -5.16
C CYS A 109 0.50 -4.81 -6.23
N GLY A 110 1.50 -3.93 -6.23
CA GLY A 110 2.53 -4.01 -7.23
C GLY A 110 3.56 -2.91 -7.15
N VAL A 111 4.46 -2.97 -8.13
CA VAL A 111 5.58 -2.04 -8.28
C VAL A 111 5.72 -1.69 -9.75
N ILE A 112 5.76 -0.40 -10.06
CA ILE A 112 6.03 0.15 -11.39
C ILE A 112 7.45 0.71 -11.37
N ARG A 113 8.36 0.07 -12.09
CA ARG A 113 9.70 0.61 -12.34
C ARG A 113 9.69 1.47 -13.58
N SER A 114 10.19 2.70 -13.45
CA SER A 114 10.48 3.60 -14.57
C SER A 114 11.89 4.18 -14.38
N GLY A 115 12.81 3.83 -15.29
CA GLY A 115 14.23 4.11 -15.13
C GLY A 115 14.81 3.51 -13.84
N SER A 116 15.20 4.38 -12.91
CA SER A 116 15.72 4.01 -11.58
C SER A 116 14.69 4.18 -10.44
N SER A 117 13.48 4.66 -10.73
CA SER A 117 12.40 4.82 -9.76
C SER A 117 11.57 3.54 -9.64
N TYR A 118 11.11 3.24 -8.42
CA TYR A 118 10.22 2.11 -8.12
C TYR A 118 8.97 2.61 -7.38
N TYR A 119 7.86 2.78 -8.10
CA TYR A 119 6.60 3.25 -7.54
C TYR A 119 5.75 2.06 -7.12
N SER A 120 5.61 1.88 -5.82
CA SER A 120 4.83 0.81 -5.20
C SER A 120 3.40 1.26 -4.89
N PHE A 121 2.45 0.32 -4.91
CA PHE A 121 1.06 0.53 -4.52
C PHE A 121 0.47 -0.73 -3.86
N TYR A 122 -0.53 -0.51 -3.00
CA TYR A 122 -1.36 -1.55 -2.38
C TYR A 122 -2.80 -1.05 -2.31
N ALA A 123 -3.75 -1.87 -2.75
CA ALA A 123 -5.16 -1.56 -2.68
C ALA A 123 -5.98 -2.84 -2.44
N GLY A 124 -6.73 -2.87 -1.34
CA GLY A 124 -7.66 -3.95 -1.02
C GLY A 124 -7.50 -4.46 0.40
N LEU A 125 -7.99 -5.67 0.65
CA LEU A 125 -8.09 -6.23 1.99
C LEU A 125 -6.75 -6.73 2.51
N ILE A 126 -6.50 -6.49 3.80
CA ILE A 126 -5.42 -7.11 4.56
C ILE A 126 -5.82 -8.54 4.97
N LEU A 127 -4.92 -9.27 5.61
CA LEU A 127 -5.25 -10.52 6.33
C LEU A 127 -5.60 -10.16 7.77
N PRO A 128 -6.88 -9.95 8.11
CA PRO A 128 -7.26 -9.43 9.42
C PRO A 128 -7.08 -10.47 10.53
N PHE A 129 -6.82 -9.99 11.76
CA PHE A 129 -6.94 -10.83 12.96
C PHE A 129 -8.37 -10.92 13.48
N GLY A 130 -9.24 -9.99 13.08
CA GLY A 130 -10.68 -10.04 13.33
C GLY A 130 -11.42 -10.94 12.34
N SER A 131 -12.53 -11.53 12.79
CA SER A 131 -13.48 -12.20 11.87
C SER A 131 -14.23 -11.19 11.01
N ASN A 132 -14.83 -11.63 9.90
CA ASN A 132 -15.65 -10.78 9.03
C ASN A 132 -16.85 -10.13 9.74
N LYS A 133 -17.26 -10.62 10.92
CA LYS A 133 -18.30 -10.00 11.74
C LYS A 133 -17.80 -8.79 12.52
N VAL A 134 -16.54 -8.83 12.96
CA VAL A 134 -15.92 -7.79 13.79
C VAL A 134 -15.16 -6.78 12.92
N TYR A 135 -14.66 -7.22 11.77
CA TYR A 135 -13.88 -6.41 10.86
C TYR A 135 -14.37 -6.67 9.42
N PRO A 136 -15.52 -6.09 9.04
CA PRO A 136 -16.20 -6.43 7.79
C PRO A 136 -15.45 -5.94 6.56
N PHE A 137 -14.79 -4.79 6.66
CA PHE A 137 -14.02 -4.20 5.56
C PHE A 137 -12.57 -3.89 5.98
N PRO A 138 -11.71 -4.93 6.13
CA PRO A 138 -10.32 -4.78 6.57
C PRO A 138 -9.43 -4.28 5.43
N CYS A 139 -9.69 -3.06 4.97
CA CYS A 139 -9.08 -2.50 3.77
C CYS A 139 -7.86 -1.63 4.11
N PHE A 140 -6.82 -1.75 3.28
CA PHE A 140 -5.66 -0.87 3.27
C PHE A 140 -5.45 -0.31 1.86
N ILE A 141 -5.15 0.98 1.80
CA ILE A 141 -4.81 1.69 0.56
C ILE A 141 -3.52 2.47 0.77
N GLY A 142 -2.60 2.37 -0.19
CA GLY A 142 -1.29 2.99 -0.08
C GLY A 142 -0.58 3.09 -1.41
N GLY A 143 0.26 4.11 -1.55
CA GLY A 143 1.05 4.34 -2.75
C GLY A 143 2.31 5.15 -2.45
N SER A 144 3.34 4.96 -3.27
CA SER A 144 4.59 5.73 -3.22
C SER A 144 4.79 6.52 -4.51
N GLY A 145 5.43 7.69 -4.43
CA GLY A 145 5.43 8.61 -5.56
C GLY A 145 6.17 9.90 -5.33
N GLU A 146 5.79 10.89 -6.12
CA GLU A 146 6.43 12.20 -6.17
C GLU A 146 5.45 13.30 -5.75
N LEU A 147 5.98 14.32 -5.10
CA LEU A 147 5.27 15.56 -4.78
C LEU A 147 6.16 16.74 -5.20
N GLY A 148 5.65 17.59 -6.10
CA GLY A 148 6.42 18.74 -6.60
C GLY A 148 7.76 18.38 -7.25
N GLY A 149 7.84 17.21 -7.91
CA GLY A 149 9.07 16.68 -8.52
C GLY A 149 10.07 16.06 -7.53
N SER A 150 9.73 15.99 -6.25
CA SER A 150 10.53 15.30 -5.22
C SER A 150 9.95 13.92 -4.93
N LYS A 151 10.79 12.87 -5.03
CA LYS A 151 10.43 11.51 -4.59
C LYS A 151 10.29 11.53 -3.08
N GLN A 152 9.10 11.26 -2.58
CA GLN A 152 8.81 11.31 -1.15
C GLN A 152 8.20 10.00 -0.73
N SER A 153 8.91 9.26 0.12
CA SER A 153 8.38 8.03 0.68
C SER A 153 9.13 7.60 1.92
N ALA A 154 8.47 7.65 3.08
CA ALA A 154 9.06 7.09 4.29
C ALA A 154 9.01 5.56 4.30
N TYR A 155 8.06 4.91 3.60
CA TYR A 155 7.74 3.47 3.69
C TYR A 155 7.26 2.92 2.34
N PRO A 156 7.20 1.59 2.11
CA PRO A 156 6.86 1.02 0.80
C PRO A 156 5.62 1.63 0.13
N PHE A 157 4.65 2.18 0.87
CA PHE A 157 3.42 2.75 0.32
C PHE A 157 3.08 4.16 0.84
N MET A 158 4.09 4.99 1.11
CA MET A 158 3.88 6.38 1.54
C MET A 158 4.31 7.38 0.47
N SER A 159 3.43 8.31 0.13
CA SER A 159 3.69 9.46 -0.74
C SER A 159 3.46 10.75 0.04
N GLY A 160 4.26 11.81 -0.18
CA GLY A 160 3.79 13.17 0.09
C GLY A 160 3.47 13.56 1.54
N GLY A 161 4.07 12.91 2.55
CA GLY A 161 3.84 13.22 3.97
C GLY A 161 2.41 12.93 4.45
N ASN A 162 1.88 13.74 5.39
CA ASN A 162 0.54 13.55 5.96
C ASN A 162 -0.60 13.70 4.93
N GLN A 163 -0.35 14.33 3.78
CA GLN A 163 -1.36 14.52 2.74
C GLN A 163 -1.59 13.19 2.01
N TYR A 164 -0.59 12.61 1.34
CA TYR A 164 -0.78 11.41 0.50
C TYR A 164 -0.37 10.10 1.20
N CYS A 165 -0.50 10.07 2.53
CA CYS A 165 -0.20 8.91 3.35
C CYS A 165 -1.17 7.74 3.11
N PRO A 166 -0.74 6.49 3.34
CA PRO A 166 -1.61 5.33 3.30
C PRO A 166 -2.72 5.43 4.34
N LYS A 167 -3.80 4.67 4.13
CA LYS A 167 -4.98 4.64 5.01
C LYS A 167 -5.37 3.20 5.30
N VAL A 168 -5.94 2.97 6.48
CA VAL A 168 -6.52 1.68 6.87
C VAL A 168 -7.94 1.91 7.39
N CYS A 169 -8.89 1.10 6.93
CA CYS A 169 -10.24 1.08 7.47
C CYS A 169 -10.21 0.30 8.80
N LEU A 170 -10.75 0.84 9.88
CA LEU A 170 -10.79 0.20 11.19
C LEU A 170 -11.99 -0.75 11.32
N PRO A 171 -12.01 -1.64 12.33
CA PRO A 171 -13.16 -2.51 12.61
C PRO A 171 -14.51 -1.79 12.76
N GLY A 172 -14.50 -0.51 13.16
CA GLY A 172 -15.68 0.34 13.27
C GLY A 172 -16.03 1.11 11.99
N ASP A 173 -15.47 0.74 10.83
CA ASP A 173 -15.65 1.37 9.51
C ASP A 173 -15.07 2.79 9.36
N ASP A 174 -14.51 3.36 10.42
CA ASP A 174 -13.74 4.60 10.36
C ASP A 174 -12.39 4.38 9.68
N TRP A 175 -12.00 5.31 8.81
CA TRP A 175 -10.68 5.27 8.21
C TRP A 175 -9.65 6.03 9.04
N GLN A 176 -8.50 5.40 9.25
CA GLN A 176 -7.36 5.97 9.93
C GLN A 176 -6.22 6.23 8.95
N ILE A 177 -5.56 7.38 9.12
CA ILE A 177 -4.28 7.66 8.46
C ILE A 177 -3.22 6.70 8.98
N VAL A 178 -2.46 6.11 8.07
CA VAL A 178 -1.28 5.30 8.38
C VAL A 178 -0.04 6.15 8.10
N GLY A 179 0.64 6.57 9.15
CA GLY A 179 1.80 7.44 9.06
C GLY A 179 2.34 7.80 10.43
N GLY A 180 3.65 8.06 10.50
CA GLY A 180 4.23 8.76 11.64
C GLY A 180 4.11 10.25 11.42
N ASN A 181 3.86 11.02 12.48
CA ASN A 181 3.90 12.47 12.38
C ASN A 181 5.35 12.93 12.16
N SER A 182 5.79 12.90 10.90
CA SER A 182 6.85 13.75 10.37
C SER A 182 6.98 13.40 8.89
N GLY A 183 6.95 14.43 8.04
CA GLY A 183 7.43 14.35 6.66
C GLY A 183 8.93 14.10 6.60
N GLY A 184 9.39 13.03 7.22
CA GLY A 184 10.76 12.58 7.15
C GLY A 184 11.02 12.05 5.75
N ASN A 185 12.12 12.50 5.15
CA ASN A 185 12.63 11.92 3.91
C ASN A 185 13.15 10.48 4.11
N SER A 186 12.88 9.83 5.25
CA SER A 186 13.49 8.57 5.67
C SER A 186 12.55 7.70 6.48
N SER A 187 12.60 6.39 6.27
CA SER A 187 12.07 5.42 7.24
C SER A 187 12.82 5.47 8.58
N PHE A 188 14.03 6.01 8.61
CA PHE A 188 14.95 6.00 9.77
C PHE A 188 14.71 7.19 10.73
N THR A 189 13.64 7.16 11.51
CA THR A 189 13.57 7.97 12.73
C THR A 189 14.09 7.15 13.93
N ASN A 190 14.78 7.78 14.88
CA ASN A 190 15.29 7.10 16.08
C ASN A 190 14.18 6.66 17.03
N GLU A 191 12.98 7.22 16.88
CA GLU A 191 11.79 6.92 17.66
C GLU A 191 10.55 7.17 16.79
N PHE A 192 9.56 6.30 16.92
CA PHE A 192 8.24 6.52 16.32
C PHE A 192 7.34 7.04 17.42
N PRO A 193 6.96 8.33 17.41
CA PRO A 193 6.04 8.82 18.40
C PRO A 193 4.66 8.22 18.09
N TYR A 194 4.23 7.25 18.90
CA TYR A 194 2.86 6.71 18.90
C TYR A 194 1.84 7.75 19.43
N SER A 195 2.12 9.04 19.20
CA SER A 195 1.51 10.17 19.91
C SER A 195 0.28 10.74 19.23
N TYR A 196 -0.19 10.14 18.13
CA TYR A 196 -1.35 10.58 17.34
C TYR A 196 -2.28 9.41 17.07
N SER A 197 -3.55 9.69 16.77
CA SER A 197 -4.55 8.70 16.32
C SER A 197 -4.25 8.17 14.90
N TYR A 198 -3.03 7.70 14.65
CA TYR A 198 -2.58 7.10 13.39
C TYR A 198 -2.35 5.60 13.51
N GLY A 199 -2.35 4.92 12.37
CA GLY A 199 -1.80 3.59 12.22
C GLY A 199 -0.35 3.60 11.73
N PHE A 200 0.31 2.45 11.81
CA PHE A 200 1.67 2.23 11.34
C PHE A 200 1.83 0.82 10.77
N ILE A 201 2.90 0.63 9.99
CA ILE A 201 3.26 -0.68 9.46
C ILE A 201 4.52 -1.18 10.19
N HIS A 202 4.37 -2.19 11.04
CA HIS A 202 5.50 -2.84 11.70
C HIS A 202 6.15 -3.86 10.75
N PRO A 203 7.50 -3.98 10.69
CA PRO A 203 8.52 -3.29 11.49
C PRO A 203 9.05 -2.01 10.81
N PHE A 204 8.35 -1.50 9.80
CA PHE A 204 8.76 -0.29 9.11
C PHE A 204 8.67 0.96 9.99
N ASP A 205 8.22 0.91 11.24
CA ASP A 205 8.15 2.02 12.21
C ASP A 205 9.53 2.57 12.70
N GLY A 206 10.56 2.58 11.85
CA GLY A 206 11.91 3.07 12.13
C GLY A 206 12.90 2.02 12.61
N LYS A 207 12.43 0.82 12.96
CA LYS A 207 13.26 -0.21 13.62
C LYS A 207 13.73 -1.33 12.68
N PHE A 208 13.14 -1.53 11.50
CA PHE A 208 13.52 -2.64 10.59
C PHE A 208 14.96 -2.59 10.05
N HIS A 209 15.68 -1.47 10.16
CA HIS A 209 17.11 -1.42 9.80
C HIS A 209 17.98 -2.36 10.65
N ARG A 210 17.46 -2.76 11.83
CA ARG A 210 18.09 -3.75 12.71
C ARG A 210 17.82 -5.18 12.28
N LEU A 211 16.96 -5.41 11.29
CA LEU A 211 16.73 -6.72 10.71
C LEU A 211 18.01 -7.19 10.01
N ARG A 212 18.69 -8.16 10.62
CA ARG A 212 19.92 -8.75 10.09
C ARG A 212 19.63 -10.00 9.27
N SER A 213 20.63 -10.41 8.50
CA SER A 213 20.66 -11.74 7.89
C SER A 213 20.66 -12.83 8.97
N LYS A 214 20.24 -14.04 8.58
CA LYS A 214 20.42 -15.27 9.35
C LYS A 214 21.91 -15.53 9.61
N ILE A 215 22.22 -16.40 10.58
CA ILE A 215 23.60 -16.80 10.91
C ILE A 215 24.36 -17.37 9.71
N ASP A 216 23.65 -18.06 8.81
CA ASP A 216 24.18 -18.64 7.58
C ASP A 216 24.31 -17.63 6.41
N GLY A 217 24.00 -16.35 6.64
CA GLY A 217 23.99 -15.30 5.62
C GLY A 217 22.67 -15.19 4.83
N GLY A 218 21.73 -16.10 5.05
CA GLY A 218 20.40 -16.07 4.43
C GLY A 218 19.57 -14.85 4.84
N ALA A 219 18.49 -14.56 4.11
CA ALA A 219 17.59 -13.47 4.48
C ALA A 219 16.65 -13.88 5.61
N VAL A 220 16.47 -12.99 6.58
CA VAL A 220 15.26 -13.03 7.42
C VAL A 220 14.14 -12.36 6.64
N VAL A 221 12.96 -12.95 6.63
CA VAL A 221 11.78 -12.38 5.98
C VAL A 221 10.72 -12.22 7.06
N TYR A 222 10.28 -11.00 7.30
CA TYR A 222 9.37 -10.67 8.39
C TYR A 222 8.08 -10.05 7.82
N PRO A 223 6.90 -10.64 8.06
CA PRO A 223 5.63 -10.11 7.53
C PRO A 223 5.36 -8.67 7.98
N ALA A 224 4.85 -7.84 7.09
CA ALA A 224 4.44 -6.49 7.46
C ALA A 224 3.07 -6.52 8.17
N LEU A 225 2.99 -5.95 9.38
CA LEU A 225 1.76 -5.87 10.17
C LEU A 225 1.20 -4.46 10.14
N VAL A 226 -0.12 -4.35 9.96
CA VAL A 226 -0.85 -3.09 10.13
C VAL A 226 -1.29 -2.99 11.58
N VAL A 227 -0.93 -1.90 12.23
CA VAL A 227 -1.22 -1.65 13.65
C VAL A 227 -1.85 -0.27 13.78
N SER A 228 -2.98 -0.18 14.46
CA SER A 228 -3.56 1.11 14.88
C SER A 228 -2.93 1.53 16.20
N SER A 229 -2.73 2.82 16.44
CA SER A 229 -2.29 3.32 17.77
C SER A 229 -3.28 3.04 18.91
N GLY A 230 -4.52 2.61 18.62
CA GLY A 230 -5.57 2.43 19.64
C GLY A 230 -6.08 3.75 20.24
N ARG A 231 -5.47 4.89 19.89
CA ARG A 231 -5.85 6.21 20.36
C ARG A 231 -7.09 6.71 19.63
N THR A 232 -8.01 7.27 20.40
CA THR A 232 -9.24 7.88 19.87
C THR A 232 -9.08 9.39 19.60
N SER A 233 -8.11 10.06 20.25
CA SER A 233 -7.78 11.48 20.01
C SER A 233 -6.33 11.84 20.32
N ASP A 234 -5.87 12.98 19.78
CA ASP A 234 -4.54 13.54 20.02
C ASP A 234 -4.32 14.02 21.47
N THR A 235 -5.39 14.13 22.26
CA THR A 235 -5.36 14.49 23.68
C THR A 235 -5.33 13.29 24.63
N ASP A 236 -5.44 12.07 24.10
CA ASP A 236 -5.39 10.83 24.88
C ASP A 236 -3.99 10.62 25.51
N LEU A 237 -3.92 10.49 26.83
CA LEU A 237 -2.66 10.33 27.55
C LEU A 237 -2.25 8.84 27.56
N LEU A 238 -1.31 8.49 26.68
CA LEU A 238 -0.43 7.32 26.75
C LEU A 238 -1.06 5.97 27.17
N ASN A 239 -1.42 5.15 26.17
CA ASN A 239 -1.08 3.72 26.19
C ASN A 239 -0.23 3.43 24.94
N ALA A 240 1.08 3.73 25.00
CA ALA A 240 1.99 3.58 23.86
C ALA A 240 2.16 2.13 23.36
N ASP A 241 1.74 1.14 24.15
CA ASP A 241 1.96 -0.29 23.88
C ASP A 241 0.67 -1.07 23.51
N ASP A 242 -0.52 -0.44 23.55
CA ASP A 242 -1.81 -1.12 23.33
C ASP A 242 -2.31 -1.07 21.89
N GLY A 243 -1.43 -0.78 20.93
CA GLY A 243 -1.80 -0.65 19.53
C GLY A 243 -2.65 -1.85 19.05
N MET A 244 -3.78 -1.57 18.41
CA MET A 244 -4.65 -2.63 17.90
C MET A 244 -4.01 -3.26 16.67
N TRP A 245 -3.59 -4.52 16.80
CA TRP A 245 -3.08 -5.32 15.69
C TRP A 245 -4.23 -5.67 14.74
N LEU A 246 -4.22 -5.06 13.56
CA LEU A 246 -5.32 -5.18 12.60
C LEU A 246 -5.17 -6.42 11.71
N GLY A 247 -3.93 -6.73 11.31
CA GLY A 247 -3.63 -7.87 10.44
C GLY A 247 -2.32 -7.72 9.67
N TYR A 248 -2.08 -8.63 8.72
CA TYR A 248 -0.91 -8.59 7.84
C TYR A 248 -1.21 -7.90 6.51
N LEU A 249 -0.28 -7.08 6.00
CA LEU A 249 -0.27 -6.68 4.59
C LEU A 249 0.12 -7.88 3.73
N ASP A 250 -0.85 -8.42 2.99
CA ASP A 250 -0.65 -9.66 2.24
C ASP A 250 0.40 -9.51 1.14
N GLY A 251 1.50 -10.26 1.27
CA GLY A 251 2.59 -10.28 0.29
C GLY A 251 3.68 -9.25 0.53
N VAL A 252 3.61 -8.45 1.60
CA VAL A 252 4.59 -7.41 1.91
C VAL A 252 5.41 -7.81 3.13
N PHE A 253 6.74 -7.71 3.01
CA PHE A 253 7.67 -8.20 4.02
C PHE A 253 8.82 -7.22 4.24
N ALA A 254 9.27 -7.09 5.48
CA ALA A 254 10.57 -6.52 5.79
C ALA A 254 11.66 -7.57 5.53
N ILE A 255 12.76 -7.10 4.92
CA ILE A 255 13.94 -7.90 4.58
C ILE A 255 15.21 -7.15 5.01
N PRO A 256 16.36 -7.86 5.21
CA PRO A 256 17.63 -7.22 5.48
C PRO A 256 18.01 -6.23 4.37
N GLN A 257 18.49 -5.08 4.79
CA GLN A 257 18.91 -3.99 3.91
C GLN A 257 20.21 -4.33 3.16
N GLY A 258 20.53 -3.55 2.11
CA GLY A 258 21.74 -3.75 1.30
C GLY A 258 21.65 -4.87 0.27
N ARG A 259 20.45 -5.36 -0.02
CA ARG A 259 20.20 -6.36 -1.06
C ARG A 259 20.03 -5.68 -2.42
N ALA A 260 20.50 -6.34 -3.47
CA ALA A 260 20.40 -5.82 -4.83
C ALA A 260 18.93 -5.65 -5.25
N ALA A 261 18.60 -4.51 -5.84
CA ALA A 261 17.27 -4.26 -6.39
C ALA A 261 16.88 -5.35 -7.41
N GLU A 262 15.61 -5.75 -7.40
CA GLU A 262 15.04 -6.80 -8.25
C GLU A 262 15.60 -8.21 -8.07
N SER A 263 16.55 -8.41 -7.13
CA SER A 263 16.97 -9.77 -6.78
C SER A 263 15.84 -10.53 -6.11
N ILE A 264 15.88 -11.86 -6.25
CA ILE A 264 14.95 -12.78 -5.60
C ILE A 264 15.62 -13.36 -4.36
N ILE A 265 14.91 -13.30 -3.25
CA ILE A 265 15.22 -14.04 -2.03
C ILE A 265 14.30 -15.25 -2.01
N ALA A 266 14.87 -16.45 -1.99
CA ALA A 266 14.10 -17.68 -1.77
C ALA A 266 14.16 -18.07 -0.28
N VAL A 267 13.01 -18.22 0.37
CA VAL A 267 12.89 -18.74 1.74
C VAL A 267 11.76 -19.75 1.79
N ASP A 268 12.06 -20.96 2.24
CA ASP A 268 11.08 -22.05 2.44
C ASP A 268 10.20 -22.34 1.20
N GLY A 269 10.80 -22.23 0.01
CA GLY A 269 10.13 -22.48 -1.27
C GLY A 269 9.29 -21.30 -1.80
N LEU A 270 9.32 -20.15 -1.12
CA LEU A 270 8.66 -18.92 -1.55
C LEU A 270 9.68 -17.89 -2.04
N ASP A 271 9.31 -17.16 -3.09
CA ASP A 271 10.15 -16.14 -3.71
C ASP A 271 9.72 -14.74 -3.29
N TYR A 272 10.68 -13.89 -2.92
CA TYR A 272 10.45 -12.51 -2.53
C TYR A 272 11.31 -11.58 -3.38
N LEU A 273 10.66 -10.68 -4.12
CA LEU A 273 11.30 -9.62 -4.88
C LEU A 273 11.84 -8.54 -3.93
N VAL A 274 13.11 -8.19 -4.08
CA VAL A 274 13.72 -7.05 -3.39
C VAL A 274 13.35 -5.75 -4.11
N VAL A 275 12.55 -4.91 -3.45
CA VAL A 275 12.05 -3.66 -4.01
C VAL A 275 12.65 -2.47 -3.25
N PRO A 276 13.35 -1.54 -3.94
CA PRO A 276 13.80 -0.30 -3.34
C PRO A 276 12.65 0.67 -3.06
N ASN A 277 12.79 1.46 -2.00
CA ASN A 277 11.95 2.63 -1.75
C ASN A 277 12.24 3.69 -2.84
N VAL A 278 11.17 4.30 -3.38
CA VAL A 278 11.25 5.31 -4.44
C VAL A 278 12.16 6.49 -4.10
N SER A 279 12.17 6.92 -2.83
CA SER A 279 12.97 8.07 -2.36
C SER A 279 14.38 7.68 -1.94
N LYS A 280 14.62 6.40 -1.66
CA LYS A 280 15.87 5.90 -1.07
C LYS A 280 16.18 4.48 -1.51
N SER A 281 17.09 4.34 -2.46
CA SER A 281 17.49 3.04 -3.03
C SER A 281 18.14 2.08 -2.04
N THR A 282 18.69 2.58 -0.92
CA THR A 282 19.28 1.77 0.15
C THR A 282 18.25 1.18 1.10
N GLU A 283 17.01 1.69 1.07
CA GLU A 283 15.89 1.20 1.86
C GLU A 283 15.08 0.23 1.01
N THR A 284 15.06 -1.05 1.36
CA THR A 284 14.38 -2.10 0.58
C THR A 284 13.34 -2.87 1.40
N TYR A 285 12.34 -3.39 0.70
CA TYR A 285 11.35 -4.32 1.24
C TYR A 285 11.19 -5.53 0.31
N GLY A 286 10.54 -6.58 0.81
CA GLY A 286 10.24 -7.81 0.08
C GLY A 286 8.79 -7.82 -0.40
N LEU A 287 8.58 -8.19 -1.66
CA LEU A 287 7.26 -8.46 -2.24
C LEU A 287 7.17 -9.94 -2.64
N ARG A 288 6.28 -10.70 -2.02
CA ARG A 288 6.13 -12.15 -2.25
C ARG A 288 5.54 -12.45 -3.64
N LEU A 289 6.23 -13.26 -4.43
CA LEU A 289 5.86 -13.64 -5.80
C LEU A 289 5.19 -15.03 -5.90
N SER A 290 5.43 -15.92 -4.95
CA SER A 290 4.86 -17.28 -4.92
C SER A 290 4.37 -17.66 -3.53
#